data_AF-A0AAE1IU59-F1
#
_entry.id   AF-A0AAE1IU59-F1
#
_cell.length_a   1.000
_cell.length_b   1.000
_cell.length_c   1.000
_cell.angle_alpha   90.00
_cell.angle_beta   90.00
_cell.angle_gamma   90.00
#
_symmetry.space_group_name_H-M   'P 1'
#
loop_
_entity.id
_entity.type
_entity.pdbx_description
1 polymer ?
#
loop_
_entity_poly.entity_id
_entity_poly.type
_entity_poly.pdbx_seq_one_letter_code
_entity_poly.pdbx_strand_id
1 'polypeptide(L)'
;MVFPFDRMVHGSGLSGPISGISFPEKLLDLRISVLNGPDSAFPALNNLTKLKTLILRSCNINGIIPPYLWRMGNLKTLDLSFSKLHGKIPDSFVHLSQLQYIYLTGNLLSGPVPVLDKPQNFDVSYDNFNSTNTGEEKCVYPKLSRIFAFVVILCNFREDLLLV
;
A
#
# COMPACT_ATOMS: atom_id res chain seq x y z
N MET A 1 35.61 -1.13 -1.07
CA MET A 1 34.89 -1.78 -2.18
C MET A 1 33.44 -1.89 -1.73
N VAL A 2 32.51 -1.17 -2.36
CA VAL A 2 31.07 -1.20 -2.00
C VAL A 2 30.42 -2.22 -2.91
N PHE A 3 29.81 -3.26 -2.36
CA PHE A 3 29.15 -4.25 -3.20
C PHE A 3 27.83 -3.63 -3.71
N PRO A 4 27.46 -3.87 -4.98
CA PRO A 4 26.23 -3.31 -5.55
C PRO A 4 24.94 -3.75 -4.84
N PHE A 5 25.01 -4.77 -3.98
CA PHE A 5 23.88 -5.32 -3.23
C PHE A 5 23.62 -4.64 -1.87
N ASP A 6 24.50 -3.73 -1.40
CA ASP A 6 24.39 -3.10 -0.07
C ASP A 6 23.18 -2.15 0.06
N ARG A 7 22.42 -1.96 -1.04
CA ARG A 7 21.26 -1.06 -1.13
C ARG A 7 19.96 -1.79 -1.47
N MET A 8 19.98 -3.12 -1.53
CA MET A 8 18.83 -3.94 -1.91
C MET A 8 18.67 -5.08 -0.91
N VAL A 9 17.48 -5.26 -0.36
CA VAL A 9 17.14 -6.37 0.53
C VAL A 9 15.90 -7.02 -0.02
N HIS A 10 16.06 -8.23 -0.56
CA HIS A 10 14.98 -9.03 -1.12
C HIS A 10 14.88 -10.36 -0.37
N GLY A 11 13.67 -10.80 -0.04
CA GLY A 11 13.45 -12.05 0.66
C GLY A 11 12.02 -12.55 0.53
N SER A 12 11.85 -13.87 0.52
CA SER A 12 10.52 -14.49 0.52
C SER A 12 10.48 -15.77 1.34
N GLY A 13 9.32 -16.11 1.90
CA GLY A 13 9.15 -17.34 2.69
C GLY A 13 9.89 -17.30 4.03
N LEU A 14 10.29 -16.11 4.48
CA LEU A 14 10.96 -15.88 5.76
C LEU A 14 10.01 -16.20 6.92
N SER A 15 10.55 -16.50 8.09
CA SER A 15 9.75 -16.73 9.30
C SER A 15 10.05 -15.71 10.40
N GLY A 16 9.05 -15.46 11.25
CA GLY A 16 9.15 -14.54 12.37
C GLY A 16 8.69 -13.11 12.03
N PRO A 17 8.63 -12.20 13.02
CA PRO A 17 8.06 -10.88 12.84
C PRO A 17 8.99 -9.96 12.05
N ILE A 18 8.46 -9.26 11.04
CA ILE A 18 9.20 -8.28 10.24
C ILE A 18 9.62 -7.05 11.08
N SER A 19 8.88 -6.72 12.14
CA SER A 19 9.17 -5.60 13.03
C SER A 19 10.53 -5.71 13.75
N GLY A 20 11.09 -6.91 13.88
CA GLY A 20 12.39 -7.14 14.51
C GLY A 20 13.59 -6.93 13.59
N ILE A 21 13.37 -6.67 12.30
CA ILE A 21 14.44 -6.57 11.31
C ILE A 21 14.90 -5.12 11.20
N SER A 22 16.20 -4.90 11.38
CA SER A 22 16.84 -3.61 11.09
C SER A 22 17.38 -3.58 9.67
N PHE A 23 17.24 -2.42 9.01
CA PHE A 23 17.65 -2.22 7.62
C PHE A 23 18.67 -1.09 7.51
N PRO A 24 19.63 -1.18 6.55
CA PRO A 24 20.66 -0.15 6.39
C PRO A 24 20.08 1.16 5.84
N GLU A 25 20.49 2.31 6.37
CA GLU A 25 19.96 3.64 5.96
C GLU A 25 20.14 3.98 4.48
N LYS A 26 21.10 3.34 3.82
CA LYS A 26 21.39 3.54 2.39
C LYS A 26 20.50 2.70 1.47
N LEU A 27 19.55 1.94 2.02
CA LEU A 27 18.65 1.08 1.27
C LEU A 27 17.81 1.87 0.27
N LEU A 28 17.75 1.37 -0.95
CA LEU A 28 16.95 1.92 -2.03
C LEU A 28 15.75 1.03 -2.37
N ASP A 29 15.90 -0.28 -2.19
CA ASP A 29 14.90 -1.28 -2.54
C ASP A 29 14.76 -2.31 -1.42
N LEU A 30 13.57 -2.36 -0.80
CA LEU A 30 13.19 -3.35 0.20
C LEU A 30 12.02 -4.16 -0.35
N ARG A 31 12.20 -5.47 -0.50
CA ARG A 31 11.16 -6.39 -0.95
C ARG A 31 11.14 -7.62 -0.07
N ILE A 32 10.13 -7.70 0.77
CA ILE A 32 9.85 -8.90 1.55
C ILE A 32 8.45 -9.36 1.17
N SER A 33 8.31 -10.65 0.92
CA SER A 33 7.02 -11.24 0.60
C SER A 33 6.82 -12.57 1.29
N VAL A 34 5.58 -12.92 1.60
CA VAL A 34 5.25 -14.24 2.17
C VAL A 34 6.04 -14.48 3.48
N LEU A 35 5.68 -13.73 4.52
CA LEU A 35 6.23 -13.92 5.86
C LEU A 35 5.39 -14.97 6.58
N ASN A 36 6.03 -16.05 7.01
CA ASN A 36 5.42 -17.11 7.79
C ASN A 36 5.53 -16.80 9.29
N GLY A 37 4.48 -17.10 10.05
CA GLY A 37 4.48 -16.93 11.50
C GLY A 37 3.37 -15.99 12.00
N PRO A 38 3.46 -15.55 13.27
CA PRO A 38 2.41 -14.75 13.88
C PRO A 38 2.31 -13.35 13.27
N ASP A 39 1.26 -12.63 13.63
CA ASP A 39 1.07 -11.23 13.26
C ASP A 39 2.29 -10.39 13.69
N SER A 40 2.65 -9.43 12.85
CA SER A 40 3.79 -8.54 13.09
C SER A 40 3.35 -7.08 13.02
N ALA A 41 4.00 -6.23 13.82
CA ALA A 41 3.82 -4.78 13.69
C ALA A 41 4.52 -4.26 12.42
N PHE A 42 4.15 -3.05 11.99
CA PHE A 42 4.84 -2.38 10.89
C PHE A 42 6.32 -2.12 11.27
N PRO A 43 7.30 -2.48 10.43
CA PRO A 43 8.72 -2.29 10.75
C PRO A 43 9.10 -0.80 10.84
N ALA A 44 10.07 -0.45 11.68
CA ALA A 44 10.55 0.93 11.79
C ALA A 44 11.42 1.30 10.58
N LEU A 45 10.83 1.99 9.59
CA LEU A 45 11.51 2.38 8.35
C LEU A 45 11.80 3.89 8.25
N ASN A 46 11.58 4.65 9.34
CA ASN A 46 11.68 6.11 9.34
C ASN A 46 13.08 6.66 8.98
N ASN A 47 14.14 5.88 9.20
CA ASN A 47 15.51 6.28 8.86
C ASN A 47 15.88 5.99 7.39
N LEU A 48 15.06 5.25 6.64
CA LEU A 48 15.33 4.86 5.25
C LEU A 48 14.97 5.98 4.27
N THR A 49 15.54 7.16 4.47
CA THR A 49 15.20 8.39 3.72
C THR A 49 15.44 8.31 2.21
N LYS A 50 16.27 7.36 1.76
CA LYS A 50 16.60 7.14 0.34
C LYS A 50 15.76 6.05 -0.33
N LEU A 51 14.87 5.39 0.41
CA LEU A 51 14.08 4.28 -0.09
C LEU A 51 13.20 4.71 -1.26
N LYS A 52 13.24 3.93 -2.34
CA LYS A 52 12.46 4.15 -3.56
C LYS A 52 11.39 3.08 -3.75
N THR A 53 11.68 1.87 -3.30
CA THR A 53 10.75 0.75 -3.41
C THR A 53 10.59 0.09 -2.05
N LEU A 54 9.34 -0.05 -1.64
CA LEU A 54 8.94 -0.80 -0.46
C LEU A 54 7.85 -1.80 -0.85
N ILE A 55 8.16 -3.09 -0.73
CA ILE A 55 7.22 -4.18 -0.94
C ILE A 55 7.23 -5.03 0.32
N LEU A 56 6.12 -5.05 1.06
CA LEU A 56 5.87 -5.88 2.23
C LEU A 56 4.57 -6.69 2.03
N ARG A 57 4.50 -7.43 0.92
CA ARG A 57 3.31 -8.17 0.50
C ARG A 57 3.15 -9.45 1.32
N SER A 58 1.94 -9.76 1.78
CA SER A 58 1.68 -11.01 2.52
C SER A 58 2.63 -11.20 3.70
N CYS A 59 2.80 -10.15 4.50
CA CYS A 59 3.75 -10.12 5.63
C CYS A 59 3.06 -10.22 7.01
N ASN A 60 1.79 -10.61 7.06
CA ASN A 60 0.97 -10.70 8.29
C ASN A 60 1.04 -9.41 9.14
N ILE A 61 1.19 -8.25 8.50
CA ILE A 61 1.35 -6.98 9.21
C ILE A 61 -0.02 -6.56 9.76
N ASN A 62 -0.11 -6.35 11.08
CA ASN A 62 -1.30 -5.90 11.77
C ASN A 62 -1.05 -4.54 12.43
N GLY A 63 -1.99 -3.61 12.27
CA GLY A 63 -1.87 -2.23 12.75
C GLY A 63 -2.21 -1.22 11.68
N ILE A 64 -1.86 0.05 11.93
CA ILE A 64 -2.04 1.14 10.97
C ILE A 64 -0.79 1.34 10.11
N ILE A 65 -0.96 1.91 8.91
CA ILE A 65 0.17 2.39 8.11
C ILE A 65 0.79 3.60 8.82
N PRO A 66 2.08 3.56 9.22
CA PRO A 66 2.67 4.63 10.01
C PRO A 66 2.72 5.98 9.28
N PRO A 67 2.44 7.11 9.96
CA PRO A 67 2.39 8.42 9.32
C PRO A 67 3.67 8.89 8.62
N TYR A 68 4.83 8.40 9.05
CA TYR A 68 6.11 8.76 8.44
C TYR A 68 6.24 8.25 7.00
N LEU A 69 5.52 7.18 6.65
CA LEU A 69 5.57 6.57 5.33
C LEU A 69 5.07 7.55 4.25
N TRP A 70 4.04 8.33 4.61
CA TRP A 70 3.46 9.39 3.78
C TRP A 70 4.36 10.62 3.61
N ARG A 71 5.52 10.64 4.29
CA ARG A 71 6.53 11.71 4.19
C ARG A 71 7.80 11.25 3.46
N MET A 72 7.86 9.98 3.02
CA MET A 72 9.02 9.43 2.32
C MET A 72 9.03 9.88 0.84
N GLY A 73 9.41 11.14 0.59
CA GLY A 73 9.31 11.79 -0.73
C GLY A 73 10.09 11.15 -1.90
N ASN A 74 10.99 10.21 -1.62
CA ASN A 74 11.73 9.45 -2.64
C ASN A 74 11.02 8.15 -3.06
N LEU A 75 9.93 7.78 -2.38
CA LEU A 75 9.23 6.53 -2.63
C LEU A 75 8.48 6.59 -3.96
N LYS A 76 8.69 5.57 -4.79
CA LYS A 76 8.09 5.39 -6.12
C LYS A 76 7.10 4.25 -6.17
N THR A 77 7.37 3.20 -5.39
CA THR A 77 6.55 2.00 -5.32
C THR A 77 6.30 1.64 -3.86
N LEU A 78 5.03 1.51 -3.51
CA LEU A 78 4.55 1.03 -2.23
C LEU A 78 3.61 -0.16 -2.49
N ASP A 79 3.96 -1.33 -1.98
CA ASP A 79 3.08 -2.51 -1.97
C ASP A 79 3.02 -3.05 -0.54
N LEU A 80 1.84 -2.96 0.07
CA LEU A 80 1.52 -3.48 1.40
C LEU A 80 0.36 -4.48 1.32
N SER A 81 0.14 -5.08 0.15
CA SER A 81 -1.03 -5.92 -0.12
C SER A 81 -1.06 -7.20 0.73
N PHE A 82 -2.27 -7.74 0.92
CA PHE A 82 -2.53 -9.01 1.58
C PHE A 82 -1.99 -9.11 3.02
N SER A 83 -2.22 -8.07 3.82
CA SER A 83 -1.90 -8.06 5.25
C SER A 83 -3.17 -7.74 6.07
N LYS A 84 -3.02 -7.38 7.35
CA LYS A 84 -4.13 -7.04 8.26
C LYS A 84 -4.08 -5.56 8.64
N LEU A 85 -3.65 -4.71 7.70
CA LEU A 85 -3.54 -3.27 7.94
C LEU A 85 -4.92 -2.64 8.04
N HIS A 86 -5.12 -1.75 9.01
CA HIS A 86 -6.39 -1.07 9.22
C HIS A 86 -6.21 0.44 9.42
N GLY A 87 -7.33 1.15 9.49
CA GLY A 87 -7.36 2.61 9.58
C GLY A 87 -7.43 3.28 8.23
N LYS A 88 -7.24 4.60 8.22
CA LYS A 88 -7.45 5.45 7.03
C LYS A 88 -6.17 5.79 6.30
N ILE A 89 -6.27 5.94 4.98
CA ILE A 89 -5.24 6.59 4.18
C ILE A 89 -5.40 8.11 4.36
N PRO A 90 -4.39 8.85 4.84
CA PRO A 90 -4.50 10.27 5.02
C PRO A 90 -4.36 11.01 3.69
N ASP A 91 -5.13 12.09 3.49
CA ASP A 91 -5.05 12.93 2.28
C ASP A 91 -3.65 13.48 2.01
N SER A 92 -2.79 13.57 3.03
CA SER A 92 -1.43 14.07 2.91
C SER A 92 -0.50 13.21 2.06
N PHE A 93 -0.85 11.95 1.75
CA PHE A 93 -0.05 11.12 0.85
C PHE A 93 0.05 11.66 -0.59
N VAL A 94 -0.87 12.56 -1.01
CA VAL A 94 -0.81 13.24 -2.31
C VAL A 94 0.49 14.06 -2.50
N HIS A 95 1.14 14.44 -1.40
CA HIS A 95 2.43 15.14 -1.43
C HIS A 95 3.61 14.25 -1.85
N LEU A 96 3.44 12.93 -1.93
CA LEU A 96 4.44 12.01 -2.44
C LEU A 96 4.53 12.08 -3.97
N SER A 97 5.11 13.17 -4.47
CA SER A 97 5.17 13.49 -5.89
C SER A 97 5.89 12.48 -6.78
N GLN A 98 6.72 11.60 -6.20
CA GLN A 98 7.43 10.54 -6.90
C GLN A 98 6.70 9.19 -6.88
N LEU A 99 5.64 9.05 -6.09
CA LEU A 99 4.90 7.80 -5.92
C LEU A 99 4.08 7.53 -7.17
N GLN A 100 4.32 6.36 -7.78
CA GLN A 100 3.73 5.95 -9.06
C GLN A 100 2.85 4.72 -8.91
N TYR A 101 3.22 3.82 -7.99
CA TYR A 101 2.58 2.54 -7.79
C TYR A 101 2.26 2.36 -6.32
N ILE A 102 0.99 2.12 -6.02
CA ILE A 102 0.45 1.97 -4.68
C ILE A 102 -0.50 0.78 -4.70
N TYR A 103 -0.10 -0.29 -4.04
CA TYR A 103 -0.90 -1.50 -3.91
C TYR A 103 -1.18 -1.74 -2.43
N LEU A 104 -2.44 -1.57 -2.03
CA LEU A 104 -2.92 -1.77 -0.67
C LEU A 104 -3.99 -2.87 -0.60
N THR A 105 -4.24 -3.55 -1.73
CA THR A 105 -5.28 -4.58 -1.87
C THR A 105 -5.25 -5.67 -0.80
N GLY A 106 -6.43 -6.13 -0.38
CA GLY A 106 -6.57 -7.24 0.56
C GLY A 106 -6.09 -6.91 1.97
N ASN A 107 -6.43 -5.73 2.47
CA ASN A 107 -6.24 -5.33 3.87
C ASN A 107 -7.61 -5.05 4.54
N LEU A 108 -7.58 -4.35 5.67
CA LEU A 108 -8.75 -3.92 6.45
C LEU A 108 -8.84 -2.39 6.50
N LEU A 109 -8.30 -1.70 5.48
CA LEU A 109 -8.27 -0.24 5.44
C LEU A 109 -9.68 0.32 5.22
N SER A 110 -9.94 1.51 5.74
CA SER A 110 -11.28 2.11 5.72
C SER A 110 -11.24 3.64 5.67
N GLY A 111 -12.42 4.24 5.48
CA GLY A 111 -12.57 5.70 5.34
C GLY A 111 -12.81 6.12 3.88
N PRO A 112 -12.64 7.41 3.55
CA PRO A 112 -12.78 7.89 2.19
C PRO A 112 -11.61 7.44 1.33
N VAL A 113 -11.88 7.09 0.08
CA VAL A 113 -10.83 6.90 -0.92
C VAL A 113 -10.27 8.29 -1.25
N PRO A 114 -8.95 8.50 -1.12
CA PRO A 114 -8.38 9.79 -1.40
C PRO A 114 -8.47 10.18 -2.88
N VAL A 115 -8.62 11.48 -3.14
CA VAL A 115 -8.56 12.05 -4.49
C VAL A 115 -7.10 12.19 -4.90
N LEU A 116 -6.76 11.65 -6.08
CA LEU A 116 -5.42 11.71 -6.64
C LEU A 116 -5.33 12.83 -7.68
N ASP A 117 -4.45 13.80 -7.44
CA ASP A 117 -4.19 14.90 -8.40
C ASP A 117 -3.33 14.46 -9.60
N LYS A 118 -2.74 13.26 -9.54
CA LYS A 118 -1.85 12.72 -10.58
C LYS A 118 -2.25 11.28 -10.93
N PRO A 119 -2.09 10.86 -12.19
CA PRO A 119 -2.27 9.46 -12.56
C PRO A 119 -1.24 8.61 -11.82
N GLN A 120 -1.73 7.77 -10.91
CA GLN A 120 -0.96 6.78 -10.17
C GLN A 120 -1.66 5.44 -10.34
N ASN A 121 -0.89 4.36 -10.37
CA ASN A 121 -1.44 3.01 -10.30
C ASN A 121 -1.80 2.74 -8.84
N PHE A 122 -3.07 2.95 -8.49
CA PHE A 122 -3.58 2.88 -7.13
C PHE A 122 -4.62 1.76 -7.02
N ASP A 123 -4.32 0.75 -6.22
CA ASP A 123 -5.18 -0.41 -5.98
C ASP A 123 -5.48 -0.54 -4.48
N VAL A 124 -6.76 -0.41 -4.15
CA VAL A 124 -7.35 -0.57 -2.81
C VAL A 124 -8.50 -1.58 -2.83
N SER A 125 -8.48 -2.49 -3.80
CA SER A 125 -9.48 -3.55 -3.91
C SER A 125 -9.43 -4.47 -2.68
N TYR A 126 -10.57 -5.10 -2.32
CA TYR A 126 -10.65 -5.99 -1.16
C TYR A 126 -10.27 -5.34 0.19
N ASP A 127 -10.49 -4.02 0.31
CA ASP A 127 -10.47 -3.27 1.57
C ASP A 127 -11.89 -2.85 1.98
N ASN A 128 -12.03 -2.16 3.13
CA ASN A 128 -13.29 -1.71 3.71
C ASN A 128 -13.53 -0.18 3.51
N PHE A 129 -13.19 0.35 2.34
CA PHE A 129 -13.43 1.76 2.01
C PHE A 129 -14.91 2.02 1.74
N ASN A 130 -15.42 3.14 2.26
CA ASN A 130 -16.79 3.58 1.99
C ASN A 130 -16.77 4.58 0.83
N SER A 131 -17.65 4.41 -0.16
CA SER A 131 -17.95 5.49 -1.10
C SER A 131 -18.59 6.63 -0.30
N THR A 132 -17.95 7.79 -0.24
CA THR A 132 -18.56 8.95 0.41
C THR A 132 -19.79 9.35 -0.40
N ASN A 133 -20.96 9.08 0.17
CA ASN A 133 -22.26 9.50 -0.34
C ASN A 133 -22.35 11.03 -0.35
N THR A 134 -22.06 11.66 -1.48
CA THR A 134 -22.74 12.90 -1.87
C THR A 134 -23.84 12.52 -2.85
N GLY A 135 -24.99 12.06 -2.34
CA GLY A 135 -26.29 12.11 -3.01
C GLY A 135 -26.45 11.52 -4.42
N GLU A 136 -25.53 10.72 -4.93
CA GLU A 136 -25.70 9.97 -6.17
C GLU A 136 -25.18 8.55 -5.97
N GLU A 137 -26.05 7.55 -6.16
CA GLU A 137 -25.66 6.19 -6.49
C GLU A 137 -24.84 6.21 -7.79
N LYS A 138 -23.56 6.52 -7.70
CA LYS A 138 -22.64 6.34 -8.82
C LYS A 138 -21.33 5.86 -8.25
N CYS A 139 -20.91 4.69 -8.74
CA CYS A 139 -19.50 4.36 -8.83
C CYS A 139 -18.76 5.63 -9.27
N VAL A 140 -17.96 6.22 -8.38
CA VAL A 140 -17.14 7.38 -8.72
C VAL A 140 -16.00 6.83 -9.57
N TYR A 141 -16.28 6.65 -10.86
CA TYR A 141 -15.23 6.69 -11.86
C TYR A 141 -14.69 8.12 -11.82
N PRO A 142 -13.43 8.37 -11.42
CA PRO A 142 -12.84 9.67 -11.68
C PRO A 142 -13.02 9.91 -13.18
N LYS A 143 -13.66 11.03 -13.56
CA LYS A 143 -13.84 11.47 -14.94
C LYS A 143 -12.47 11.51 -15.63
N LEU A 144 -12.05 10.39 -16.18
CA LEU A 144 -10.83 10.24 -16.93
C LEU A 144 -11.11 10.75 -18.34
N SER A 145 -10.71 11.98 -18.59
CA SER A 145 -10.48 12.43 -19.96
C SER A 145 -9.38 11.55 -20.54
N ARG A 146 -9.79 10.51 -21.27
CA ARG A 146 -9.03 9.72 -22.24
C ARG A 146 -7.58 9.41 -21.84
N ILE A 147 -7.37 8.13 -21.50
CA ILE A 147 -6.14 7.33 -21.65
C ILE A 147 -5.29 7.25 -20.34
N PHE A 148 -5.34 6.05 -19.72
CA PHE A 148 -4.61 5.53 -18.55
C PHE A 148 -4.99 6.00 -17.13
N ALA A 149 -5.92 5.26 -16.50
CA ALA A 149 -5.81 4.85 -15.09
C ALA A 149 -6.78 3.68 -14.82
N PHE A 150 -6.26 2.49 -14.53
CA PHE A 150 -7.07 1.40 -13.97
C PHE A 150 -7.20 1.64 -12.47
N VAL A 151 -8.17 2.44 -12.07
CA VAL A 151 -8.65 2.48 -10.68
C VAL A 151 -9.68 1.35 -10.56
N VAL A 152 -9.26 0.19 -10.06
CA VAL A 152 -10.19 -0.92 -9.80
C VAL A 152 -10.75 -0.76 -8.39
N ILE A 153 -11.80 0.05 -8.27
CA ILE A 153 -12.67 0.04 -7.08
C ILE A 153 -13.65 -1.12 -7.30
N LEU A 154 -13.33 -2.31 -6.78
CA LEU A 154 -14.34 -3.36 -6.67
C LEU A 154 -15.28 -2.96 -5.53
N CYS A 155 -16.42 -2.37 -5.89
CA CYS A 155 -17.61 -2.41 -5.02
C CYS A 155 -17.88 -3.87 -4.66
N ASN A 156 -18.10 -4.13 -3.37
CA ASN A 156 -18.53 -5.40 -2.81
C ASN A 156 -19.56 -6.09 -3.71
N PHE A 157 -19.13 -7.10 -4.47
CA PHE A 157 -20.04 -8.10 -5.02
C PHE A 157 -20.37 -9.04 -3.85
N ARG A 158 -21.31 -8.62 -3.00
CA ARG A 158 -21.96 -9.55 -2.08
C ARG A 158 -22.78 -10.47 -2.97
N GLU A 159 -22.51 -11.76 -2.87
CA GLU A 159 -23.28 -12.80 -3.54
C GLU A 159 -24.77 -12.61 -3.22
N ASP A 160 -25.56 -12.18 -4.20
CA ASP A 160 -26.96 -12.52 -4.32
C ASP A 160 -27.17 -13.03 -5.75
N LEU A 161 -26.70 -14.27 -5.95
CA LEU A 161 -27.31 -15.20 -6.88
C LEU A 161 -28.75 -15.41 -6.40
N LEU A 162 -29.70 -14.64 -6.94
CA LEU A 162 -31.05 -15.15 -7.13
C LEU A 162 -31.38 -15.09 -8.62
N LEU A 163 -31.40 -16.29 -9.18
CA LEU A 163 -31.98 -16.66 -10.45
C LEU A 163 -33.41 -16.13 -10.57
N VAL A 164 -33.73 -15.76 -11.82
CA VAL A 164 -35.02 -15.37 -12.43
C VAL A 164 -35.35 -13.88 -12.37
#